data_AF-A0A6L6UC37-F1
#
_entry.id   AF-A0A6L6UC37-F1
#
_cell.length_a   1.000
_cell.length_b   1.000
_cell.length_c   1.000
_cell.angle_alpha   90.00
_cell.angle_beta   90.00
_cell.angle_gamma   90.00
#
_symmetry.space_group_name_H-M   'P 1'
#
loop_
_entity.id
_entity.type
_entity.pdbx_description
1 polymer ?
#
loop_
_entity_poly.entity_id
_entity_poly.type
_entity_poly.pdbx_seq_one_letter_code
_entity_poly.pdbx_strand_id
1 'polypeptide(L)'
;MKNIAYIIIILFQVQFVIGQEDVIYISNDKQYGELKNGLPEQDSIIELTRNGNIIGKGAVAVDKNGISDLKIGRWKEYYENGNIRTEGNYKLGSYIGCGVGGAFRAFHYYRTGLWKFYNEKGKLIYELTFEPTELRIATTCEGGDKLLFGIIKEIPLKYLGDLTSDKVFELQRIKNDEDDFIEIWTPLNGQIFIEIIRKNE
;
A
#
# COMPACT_ATOMS: atom_id res chain seq x y z
N MET A 1 -84.53 2.96 27.57
CA MET A 1 -83.58 3.29 26.49
C MET A 1 -82.19 3.45 27.09
N LYS A 2 -81.30 2.46 26.93
CA LYS A 2 -79.90 2.55 27.36
C LYS A 2 -79.03 2.56 26.09
N ASN A 3 -78.40 3.69 25.80
CA ASN A 3 -77.43 3.79 24.71
C ASN A 3 -76.10 3.18 25.19
N ILE A 4 -75.69 2.09 24.54
CA ILE A 4 -74.37 1.47 24.74
C ILE A 4 -73.46 2.05 23.66
N ALA A 5 -72.53 2.91 24.07
CA ALA A 5 -71.49 3.45 23.19
C ALA A 5 -70.36 2.42 23.06
N TYR A 6 -70.13 1.90 21.85
CA TYR A 6 -68.99 1.05 21.55
C TYR A 6 -67.79 1.94 21.17
N ILE A 7 -66.78 1.98 22.03
CA ILE A 7 -65.51 2.64 21.74
C ILE A 7 -64.64 1.65 20.97
N ILE A 8 -64.43 1.92 19.68
CA ILE A 8 -63.55 1.15 18.80
C ILE A 8 -62.13 1.68 18.99
N ILE A 9 -61.29 0.94 19.68
CA ILE A 9 -59.87 1.26 19.84
C ILE A 9 -59.12 0.64 18.66
N ILE A 10 -58.76 1.48 17.67
CA ILE A 10 -57.90 1.08 16.56
C ILE A 10 -56.45 1.14 17.05
N LEU A 11 -55.88 -0.04 17.34
CA LEU A 11 -54.46 -0.20 17.63
C LEU A 11 -53.67 -0.06 16.33
N PHE A 12 -53.14 1.13 16.08
CA PHE A 12 -52.23 1.39 14.97
C PHE A 12 -50.87 0.78 15.32
N GLN A 13 -50.62 -0.44 14.83
CA GLN A 13 -49.32 -1.11 14.98
C GLN A 13 -48.32 -0.40 14.06
N VAL A 14 -47.50 0.49 14.61
CA VAL A 14 -46.33 1.04 13.90
C VAL A 14 -45.31 -0.08 13.78
N GLN A 15 -45.21 -0.69 12.61
CA GLN A 15 -44.13 -1.62 12.33
C GLN A 15 -42.84 -0.82 12.12
N PHE A 16 -41.94 -0.89 13.09
CA PHE A 16 -40.56 -0.45 12.92
C PHE A 16 -39.87 -1.42 11.95
N VAL A 17 -39.61 -0.96 10.72
CA VAL A 17 -38.67 -1.63 9.81
C VAL A 17 -37.28 -1.34 10.34
N ILE A 18 -36.67 -2.31 11.02
CA ILE A 18 -35.24 -2.26 11.36
C ILE A 18 -34.51 -2.55 10.05
N GLY A 19 -33.95 -1.50 9.43
CA GLY A 19 -33.01 -1.67 8.34
C GLY A 19 -31.75 -2.36 8.88
N GLN A 20 -31.52 -3.59 8.46
CA GLN A 20 -30.26 -4.28 8.73
C GLN A 20 -29.26 -3.72 7.72
N GLU A 21 -28.42 -2.76 8.12
CA GLU A 21 -27.24 -2.42 7.32
C GLU A 21 -26.36 -3.66 7.27
N ASP A 22 -26.19 -4.24 6.09
CA ASP A 22 -25.27 -5.35 5.87
C ASP A 22 -23.84 -4.84 6.14
N VAL A 23 -23.37 -5.03 7.37
CA VAL A 23 -21.99 -4.74 7.74
C VAL A 23 -21.09 -5.74 7.02
N ILE A 24 -20.41 -5.28 5.97
CA ILE A 24 -19.43 -6.10 5.26
C ILE A 24 -18.26 -6.34 6.21
N TYR A 25 -18.07 -7.60 6.61
CA TYR A 25 -16.90 -8.00 7.38
C TYR A 25 -15.66 -7.96 6.48
N ILE A 26 -14.68 -7.14 6.86
CA ILE A 26 -13.38 -7.04 6.18
C ILE A 26 -12.36 -7.72 7.09
N SER A 27 -11.87 -8.88 6.64
CA SER A 27 -10.77 -9.56 7.34
C SER A 27 -9.48 -8.75 7.25
N ASN A 28 -8.58 -8.92 8.22
CA ASN A 28 -7.32 -8.17 8.38
C ASN A 28 -7.50 -6.64 8.49
N ASP A 29 -8.71 -6.16 8.75
CA ASP A 29 -8.92 -4.74 9.03
C ASP A 29 -8.10 -4.32 10.26
N LYS A 30 -7.39 -3.21 10.15
CA LYS A 30 -6.50 -2.67 11.20
C LYS A 30 -5.44 -3.67 11.69
N GLN A 31 -4.96 -4.57 10.83
CA GLN A 31 -3.89 -5.53 11.17
C GLN A 31 -2.66 -4.86 11.78
N TYR A 32 -2.31 -3.65 11.33
CA TYR A 32 -1.20 -2.83 11.84
C TYR A 32 -1.66 -1.63 12.70
N GLY A 33 -2.87 -1.71 13.26
CA GLY A 33 -3.52 -0.63 14.00
C GLY A 33 -4.12 0.46 13.11
N GLU A 34 -4.53 1.56 13.74
CA GLU A 34 -5.02 2.75 13.02
C GLU A 34 -3.84 3.48 12.36
N LEU A 35 -3.75 3.40 11.03
CA LEU A 35 -2.65 4.05 10.29
C LEU A 35 -2.72 5.57 10.45
N LYS A 36 -1.73 6.15 11.15
CA LYS A 36 -1.60 7.61 11.29
C LYS A 36 -0.67 8.13 10.22
N ASN A 37 -1.22 8.77 9.18
CA ASN A 37 -0.46 9.28 8.05
C ASN A 37 0.41 8.20 7.36
N GLY A 38 -0.14 6.99 7.23
CA GLY A 38 0.55 5.83 6.65
C GLY A 38 1.61 5.21 7.56
N LEU A 39 1.63 5.52 8.86
CA LEU A 39 2.48 4.85 9.85
C LEU A 39 1.65 3.90 10.72
N PRO A 40 2.15 2.68 10.98
CA PRO A 40 1.49 1.69 11.84
C PRO A 40 1.61 2.08 13.32
N GLU A 41 0.89 1.36 14.19
CA GLU A 41 1.01 1.54 15.64
C GLU A 41 2.32 0.98 16.21
N GLN A 42 2.88 -0.04 15.58
CA GLN A 42 4.12 -0.69 15.98
C GLN A 42 5.04 -0.86 14.78
N ASP A 43 6.32 -0.60 15.00
CA ASP A 43 7.38 -0.80 14.02
C ASP A 43 8.64 -1.38 14.67
N SER A 44 9.55 -1.87 13.83
CA SER A 44 10.87 -2.33 14.26
C SER A 44 11.90 -2.07 13.17
N ILE A 45 13.14 -1.78 13.57
CA ILE A 45 14.26 -1.58 12.64
C ILE A 45 14.88 -2.92 12.28
N ILE A 46 15.03 -3.17 10.97
CA ILE A 46 15.63 -4.41 10.45
C ILE A 46 16.78 -4.11 9.48
N GLU A 47 17.62 -5.11 9.27
CA GLU A 47 18.60 -5.18 8.19
C GLU A 47 18.25 -6.38 7.30
N LEU A 48 17.98 -6.09 6.02
CA LEU A 48 17.74 -7.11 5.01
C LEU A 48 19.08 -7.56 4.44
N THR A 49 19.33 -8.85 4.47
CA THR A 49 20.55 -9.44 3.91
C THR A 49 20.23 -10.44 2.81
N ARG A 50 21.11 -10.53 1.81
CA ARG A 50 21.05 -11.53 0.74
C ARG A 50 22.45 -12.02 0.45
N ASN A 51 22.65 -13.33 0.50
CA ASN A 51 23.97 -13.96 0.33
C ASN A 51 25.06 -13.35 1.23
N GLY A 52 24.70 -12.96 2.46
CA GLY A 52 25.61 -12.33 3.42
C GLY A 52 25.82 -10.82 3.25
N ASN A 53 25.32 -10.20 2.19
CA ASN A 53 25.42 -8.75 1.96
C ASN A 53 24.16 -8.02 2.44
N ILE A 54 24.31 -6.87 3.10
CA ILE A 54 23.19 -6.00 3.46
C ILE A 54 22.65 -5.35 2.19
N ILE A 55 21.38 -5.63 1.87
CA ILE A 55 20.69 -5.07 0.70
C ILE A 55 19.71 -3.95 1.08
N GLY A 56 19.35 -3.85 2.36
CA GLY A 56 18.48 -2.79 2.84
C GLY A 56 18.49 -2.64 4.35
N LYS A 57 18.16 -1.44 4.83
CA LYS A 57 18.01 -1.12 6.25
C LYS A 57 16.94 -0.06 6.44
N GLY A 58 16.05 -0.27 7.41
CA GLY A 58 14.99 0.66 7.75
C GLY A 58 13.96 0.04 8.68
N ALA A 59 12.88 0.77 8.94
CA ALA A 59 11.79 0.29 9.78
C ALA A 59 10.77 -0.53 8.97
N VAL A 60 10.20 -1.56 9.57
CA VAL A 60 9.05 -2.30 9.03
C VAL A 60 7.91 -2.27 10.02
N ALA A 61 6.69 -2.44 9.52
CA ALA A 61 5.51 -2.57 10.36
C ALA A 61 5.53 -3.88 11.16
N VAL A 62 4.97 -3.85 12.37
CA VAL A 62 4.83 -5.01 13.25
C VAL A 62 3.35 -5.22 13.54
N ASP A 63 2.88 -6.45 13.38
CA ASP A 63 1.54 -6.87 13.79
C ASP A 63 1.60 -7.91 14.91
N LYS A 64 0.45 -8.49 15.26
CA LYS A 64 0.34 -9.56 16.26
C LYS A 64 1.11 -10.83 15.91
N ASN A 65 1.40 -11.07 14.63
CA ASN A 65 2.14 -12.24 14.14
C ASN A 65 3.66 -11.97 14.11
N GLY A 66 4.06 -10.70 14.18
CA GLY A 66 5.44 -10.27 14.39
C GLY A 66 5.88 -9.23 13.37
N ILE A 67 7.17 -9.27 13.05
CA ILE A 67 7.82 -8.37 12.09
C ILE A 67 7.34 -8.71 10.68
N SER A 68 6.83 -7.72 9.95
CA SER A 68 6.46 -7.85 8.54
C SER A 68 7.59 -7.44 7.59
N ASP A 69 7.35 -7.57 6.29
CA ASP A 69 8.17 -7.05 5.19
C ASP A 69 7.78 -5.62 4.76
N LEU A 70 6.72 -5.06 5.36
CA LEU A 70 6.17 -3.77 4.95
C LEU A 70 7.03 -2.61 5.44
N LYS A 71 7.81 -2.04 4.52
CA LYS A 71 8.72 -0.92 4.76
C LYS A 71 7.95 0.35 5.17
N ILE A 72 8.40 0.98 6.26
CA ILE A 72 7.88 2.28 6.74
C ILE A 72 9.02 3.22 7.10
N GLY A 73 8.73 4.53 7.09
CA GLY A 73 9.70 5.55 7.49
C GLY A 73 10.94 5.54 6.60
N ARG A 74 12.09 5.96 7.15
CA ARG A 74 13.32 6.12 6.37
C ARG A 74 13.97 4.78 6.05
N TRP A 75 14.28 4.59 4.77
CA TRP A 75 14.97 3.41 4.25
C TRP A 75 16.23 3.77 3.48
N LYS A 76 17.20 2.86 3.55
CA LYS A 76 18.37 2.80 2.67
C LYS A 76 18.39 1.44 2.00
N GLU A 77 18.63 1.42 0.70
CA GLU A 77 18.85 0.20 -0.09
C GLU A 77 20.22 0.28 -0.71
N TYR A 78 20.88 -0.86 -0.86
CA TYR A 78 22.32 -0.93 -1.18
C TYR A 78 22.56 -1.74 -2.45
N TYR A 79 23.63 -1.38 -3.16
CA TYR A 79 24.25 -2.23 -4.17
C TYR A 79 25.00 -3.38 -3.50
N GLU A 80 25.33 -4.43 -4.28
CA GLU A 80 26.10 -5.58 -3.78
C GLU A 80 27.48 -5.19 -3.23
N ASN A 81 28.05 -4.09 -3.74
CA ASN A 81 29.32 -3.54 -3.24
C ASN A 81 29.19 -2.74 -1.93
N GLY A 82 28.00 -2.69 -1.33
CA GLY A 82 27.72 -2.00 -0.08
C GLY A 82 27.48 -0.49 -0.19
N ASN A 83 27.62 0.11 -1.38
CA ASN A 83 27.26 1.51 -1.58
C ASN A 83 25.74 1.70 -1.56
N ILE A 84 25.28 2.83 -1.02
CA ILE A 84 23.86 3.18 -1.05
C ILE A 84 23.43 3.29 -2.51
N ARG A 85 22.34 2.60 -2.86
CA ARG A 85 21.65 2.67 -4.14
C ARG A 85 20.54 3.70 -4.11
N THR A 86 19.71 3.65 -3.06
CA THR A 86 18.61 4.58 -2.85
C THR A 86 18.40 4.88 -1.39
N GLU A 87 17.94 6.08 -1.07
CA GLU A 87 17.39 6.38 0.24
C GLU A 87 16.19 7.32 0.17
N GLY A 88 15.23 7.15 1.07
CA GLY A 88 14.01 7.94 1.11
C GLY A 88 13.05 7.44 2.18
N ASN A 89 11.79 7.83 2.09
CA ASN A 89 10.77 7.40 3.05
C ASN A 89 9.68 6.55 2.39
N TYR A 90 9.26 5.51 3.09
CA TYR A 90 8.08 4.71 2.77
C TYR A 90 6.92 5.03 3.74
N LYS A 91 5.70 4.80 3.27
CA LYS A 91 4.47 4.79 4.07
C LYS A 91 3.63 3.59 3.68
N LEU A 92 2.76 3.17 4.59
CA LEU A 92 1.74 2.16 4.31
C LEU A 92 0.53 2.76 3.61
N GLY A 93 0.01 2.00 2.66
CA GLY A 93 -1.35 2.10 2.14
C GLY A 93 -2.07 0.78 2.35
N SER A 94 -3.35 0.76 1.99
CA SER A 94 -4.13 -0.46 1.96
C SER A 94 -5.17 -0.40 0.86
N TYR A 95 -5.68 -1.56 0.48
CA TYR A 95 -6.81 -1.73 -0.43
C TYR A 95 -7.59 -2.99 -0.06
N ILE A 96 -8.78 -3.15 -0.62
CA ILE A 96 -9.69 -4.26 -0.39
C ILE A 96 -9.55 -5.27 -1.53
N GLY A 97 -9.19 -6.49 -1.16
CA GLY A 97 -9.29 -7.68 -2.01
C GLY A 97 -10.49 -8.54 -1.60
N CYS A 98 -10.90 -9.45 -2.49
CA CYS A 98 -12.00 -10.39 -2.24
C CYS A 98 -11.53 -11.83 -2.47
N GLY A 99 -11.52 -12.65 -1.42
CA GLY A 99 -11.12 -14.06 -1.51
C GLY A 99 -12.29 -15.01 -1.31
N VAL A 100 -11.98 -16.30 -1.25
CA VAL A 100 -12.96 -17.35 -0.88
C VAL A 100 -13.59 -17.08 0.49
N GLY A 101 -12.84 -16.45 1.40
CA GLY A 101 -13.31 -16.05 2.74
C GLY A 101 -14.03 -14.70 2.82
N GLY A 102 -14.31 -14.05 1.68
CA GLY A 102 -14.89 -12.71 1.62
C GLY A 102 -13.85 -11.58 1.48
N ALA A 103 -14.27 -10.36 1.81
CA ALA A 103 -13.41 -9.18 1.70
C ALA A 103 -12.26 -9.21 2.71
N PHE A 104 -11.10 -8.75 2.31
CA PHE A 104 -9.92 -8.62 3.15
C PHE A 104 -9.17 -7.33 2.85
N ARG A 105 -8.58 -6.72 3.88
CA ARG A 105 -7.68 -5.58 3.71
C ARG A 105 -6.27 -6.09 3.44
N ALA A 106 -5.75 -5.74 2.28
CA ALA A 106 -4.35 -5.92 1.92
C ALA A 106 -3.59 -4.63 2.22
N PHE A 107 -2.37 -4.76 2.72
CA PHE A 107 -1.48 -3.63 2.98
C PHE A 107 -0.30 -3.68 2.01
N HIS A 108 0.17 -2.51 1.62
CA HIS A 108 1.38 -2.35 0.81
C HIS A 108 2.13 -1.12 1.30
N TYR A 109 3.38 -0.98 0.87
CA TYR A 109 4.16 0.23 1.10
C TYR A 109 4.39 0.99 -0.21
N TYR A 110 4.52 2.31 -0.11
CA TYR A 110 4.80 3.18 -1.25
C TYR A 110 5.80 4.26 -0.88
N ARG A 111 6.59 4.70 -1.88
CA ARG A 111 7.57 5.79 -1.72
C ARG A 111 6.87 7.11 -1.47
N THR A 112 7.38 7.95 -0.58
CA THR A 112 6.87 9.31 -0.36
C THR A 112 7.98 10.30 -0.12
N GLY A 113 7.75 11.55 -0.51
CA GLY A 113 8.69 12.65 -0.30
C GLY A 113 9.95 12.52 -1.16
N LEU A 114 11.03 13.16 -0.72
CA LEU A 114 12.29 13.17 -1.46
C LEU A 114 13.00 11.81 -1.39
N TRP A 115 13.34 11.28 -2.55
CA TRP A 115 14.14 10.08 -2.75
C TRP A 115 15.43 10.41 -3.47
N LYS A 116 16.54 9.87 -2.98
CA LYS A 116 17.86 10.01 -3.56
C LYS A 116 18.28 8.71 -4.23
N PHE A 117 18.84 8.82 -5.43
CA PHE A 117 19.30 7.71 -6.25
C PHE A 117 20.78 7.89 -6.54
N TYR A 118 21.56 6.84 -6.31
CA TYR A 118 23.02 6.85 -6.46
C TYR A 118 23.41 5.79 -7.48
N ASN A 119 24.59 5.93 -8.08
CA ASN A 119 25.19 4.86 -8.87
C ASN A 119 26.07 3.94 -8.01
N GLU A 120 26.59 2.86 -8.60
CA GLU A 120 27.45 1.89 -7.90
C GLU A 120 28.74 2.49 -7.33
N LYS A 121 29.18 3.66 -7.81
CA LYS A 121 30.34 4.39 -7.28
C LYS A 121 29.98 5.31 -6.10
N GLY A 122 28.73 5.29 -5.64
CA GLY A 122 28.22 6.14 -4.55
C GLY A 122 27.96 7.59 -4.97
N LYS A 123 27.99 7.92 -6.27
CA LYS A 123 27.68 9.27 -6.75
C LYS A 123 26.17 9.45 -6.82
N LEU A 124 25.65 10.52 -6.20
CA LEU A 124 24.26 10.94 -6.34
C LEU A 124 23.95 11.26 -7.81
N ILE A 125 22.94 10.61 -8.36
CA ILE A 125 22.47 10.77 -9.73
C ILE A 125 21.17 11.58 -9.75
N TYR A 126 20.18 11.19 -8.94
CA TYR A 126 18.88 11.86 -8.92
C TYR A 126 18.38 12.15 -7.52
N GLU A 127 17.55 13.18 -7.44
CA GLU A 127 16.76 13.56 -6.28
C GLU A 127 15.35 13.83 -6.79
N LEU A 128 14.42 12.92 -6.52
CA LEU A 128 13.08 12.92 -7.08
C LEU A 128 12.05 12.89 -5.95
N THR A 129 10.99 13.67 -6.10
CA THR A 129 9.90 13.70 -5.12
C THR A 129 8.82 12.72 -5.53
N PHE A 130 8.49 11.81 -4.63
CA PHE A 130 7.37 10.89 -4.77
C PHE A 130 6.16 11.46 -4.04
N GLU A 131 5.13 11.77 -4.82
CA GLU A 131 3.87 12.32 -4.31
C GLU A 131 2.85 11.19 -4.13
N PRO A 132 2.33 10.98 -2.90
CA PRO A 132 1.22 10.07 -2.67
C PRO A 132 0.03 10.47 -3.53
N THR A 133 -0.42 9.56 -4.38
CA THR A 133 -1.51 9.75 -5.32
C THR A 133 -2.44 8.56 -5.23
N GLU A 134 -3.75 8.81 -5.23
CA GLU A 134 -4.76 7.77 -5.28
C GLU A 134 -4.81 7.17 -6.69
N LEU A 135 -4.58 5.86 -6.79
CA LEU A 135 -4.59 5.10 -8.04
C LEU A 135 -5.58 3.95 -7.93
N ARG A 136 -6.19 3.57 -9.06
CA ARG A 136 -7.03 2.38 -9.13
C ARG A 136 -6.17 1.11 -9.07
N ILE A 137 -6.63 0.09 -8.37
CA ILE A 137 -6.06 -1.24 -8.42
C ILE A 137 -7.15 -2.22 -8.85
N ALA A 138 -6.83 -3.09 -9.82
CA ALA A 138 -7.69 -4.22 -10.11
C ALA A 138 -7.55 -5.24 -8.99
N THR A 139 -8.67 -5.60 -8.36
CA THR A 139 -8.71 -6.62 -7.32
C THR A 139 -9.71 -7.69 -7.75
N THR A 140 -9.80 -8.76 -6.98
CA THR A 140 -10.81 -9.80 -7.15
C THR A 140 -12.22 -9.33 -6.75
N CYS A 141 -12.37 -8.15 -6.16
CA CYS A 141 -13.67 -7.52 -5.95
C CYS A 141 -14.20 -6.92 -7.26
N GLU A 142 -15.51 -6.93 -7.46
CA GLU A 142 -16.13 -6.26 -8.60
C GLU A 142 -15.78 -4.76 -8.59
N GLY A 143 -15.26 -4.25 -9.72
CA GLY A 143 -14.83 -2.85 -9.84
C GLY A 143 -13.42 -2.53 -9.32
N GLY A 144 -12.79 -3.46 -8.59
CA GLY A 144 -11.48 -3.25 -7.96
C GLY A 144 -11.55 -2.35 -6.72
N ASP A 145 -10.44 -1.70 -6.39
CA ASP A 145 -10.38 -0.71 -5.30
C ASP A 145 -9.43 0.44 -5.66
N LYS A 146 -9.18 1.34 -4.72
CA LYS A 146 -8.20 2.40 -4.82
C LYS A 146 -7.16 2.30 -3.71
N LEU A 147 -5.96 2.76 -4.00
CA LEU A 147 -4.87 2.79 -3.03
C LEU A 147 -4.00 4.03 -3.23
N LEU A 148 -3.26 4.41 -2.19
CA LEU A 148 -2.22 5.44 -2.31
C LEU A 148 -0.92 4.83 -2.81
N PHE A 149 -0.32 5.44 -3.82
CA PHE A 149 1.01 5.10 -4.31
C PHE A 149 1.82 6.36 -4.57
N GLY A 150 3.14 6.29 -4.37
CA GLY A 150 4.04 7.39 -4.67
C GLY A 150 4.36 7.44 -6.14
N ILE A 151 4.05 8.55 -6.79
CA ILE A 151 4.42 8.80 -8.20
C ILE A 151 5.29 10.04 -8.32
N ILE A 152 6.09 10.08 -9.38
CA ILE A 152 6.87 11.25 -9.77
C ILE A 152 5.98 12.06 -10.72
N LYS A 153 5.45 13.19 -10.26
CA LYS A 153 4.61 14.05 -11.11
C LYS A 153 5.40 14.97 -12.01
N GLU A 154 6.59 15.37 -11.58
CA GLU A 154 7.41 16.36 -12.28
C GLU A 154 8.88 15.93 -12.28
N ILE A 155 9.53 16.10 -13.44
CA ILE A 155 10.98 15.92 -13.58
C ILE A 155 11.65 17.27 -13.30
N PRO A 156 12.54 17.38 -12.29
CA PRO A 156 13.27 18.61 -12.06
C PRO A 156 14.06 19.04 -13.30
N LEU A 157 13.96 20.32 -13.69
CA LEU A 157 14.63 20.86 -14.88
C LEU A 157 16.15 20.63 -14.91
N LYS A 158 16.79 20.51 -13.73
CA LYS A 158 18.22 20.16 -13.62
C LYS A 158 18.59 18.80 -14.23
N TYR A 159 17.61 17.94 -14.48
CA TYR A 159 17.79 16.63 -15.11
C TYR A 159 17.25 16.59 -16.56
N LEU A 160 16.94 17.75 -17.15
CA LEU A 160 16.45 17.83 -18.53
C LEU A 160 17.51 17.26 -19.50
N GLY A 161 17.11 16.26 -20.28
CA GLY A 161 17.98 15.56 -21.24
C GLY A 161 18.82 14.42 -20.66
N ASP A 162 18.87 14.26 -19.34
CA ASP A 162 19.55 13.16 -18.65
C ASP A 162 18.53 12.11 -18.15
N LEU A 163 17.47 12.57 -17.48
CA LEU A 163 16.40 11.71 -16.97
C LEU A 163 15.29 11.52 -18.01
N THR A 164 15.28 10.35 -18.67
CA THR A 164 14.26 9.99 -19.67
C THR A 164 12.94 9.55 -19.03
N SER A 165 11.84 9.61 -19.80
CA SER A 165 10.54 9.06 -19.39
C SER A 165 10.61 7.58 -19.02
N ASP A 166 11.36 6.80 -19.79
CA ASP A 166 11.55 5.37 -19.54
C ASP A 166 12.26 5.15 -18.21
N LYS A 167 13.26 5.99 -17.89
CA LYS A 167 13.94 5.91 -16.61
C LYS A 167 13.03 6.31 -15.45
N VAL A 168 12.21 7.35 -15.62
CA VAL A 168 11.19 7.72 -14.62
C VAL A 168 10.19 6.59 -14.41
N PHE A 169 9.76 5.92 -15.47
CA PHE A 169 8.91 4.76 -15.39
C PHE A 169 9.56 3.63 -14.57
N GLU A 170 10.82 3.28 -14.85
CA GLU A 170 11.58 2.29 -14.06
C GLU A 170 11.72 2.69 -12.58
N LEU A 171 12.07 3.94 -12.29
CA LEU A 171 12.30 4.42 -10.93
C LEU A 171 11.03 4.50 -10.09
N GLN A 172 9.86 4.57 -10.72
CA GLN A 172 8.57 4.55 -10.01
C GLN A 172 8.13 3.16 -9.57
N ARG A 173 8.66 2.10 -10.18
CA ARG A 173 8.28 0.72 -9.86
C ARG A 173 8.81 0.33 -8.48
N ILE A 174 8.02 -0.48 -7.78
CA ILE A 174 8.46 -1.19 -6.57
C ILE A 174 8.54 -2.67 -6.92
N LYS A 175 9.73 -3.24 -6.73
CA LYS A 175 10.01 -4.65 -6.97
C LYS A 175 10.24 -5.33 -5.62
N ASN A 176 9.41 -6.31 -5.30
CA ASN A 176 9.58 -7.23 -4.20
C ASN A 176 10.14 -8.54 -4.76
N ASP A 177 11.12 -9.10 -4.09
CA ASP A 177 11.88 -10.25 -4.59
C ASP A 177 11.86 -11.31 -3.50
N GLU A 178 10.80 -12.11 -3.55
CA GLU A 178 10.50 -13.22 -2.65
C GLU A 178 11.24 -14.48 -3.09
N ASP A 179 11.28 -15.50 -2.24
CA ASP A 179 12.05 -16.72 -2.53
C ASP A 179 11.62 -17.39 -3.86
N ASP A 180 10.31 -17.50 -4.10
CA ASP A 180 9.77 -18.23 -5.26
C ASP A 180 9.33 -17.34 -6.43
N PHE A 181 9.16 -16.03 -6.20
CA PHE A 181 8.65 -15.11 -7.22
C PHE A 181 9.16 -13.69 -7.04
N ILE A 182 9.05 -12.93 -8.11
CA ILE A 182 9.26 -11.49 -8.13
C ILE A 182 7.90 -10.85 -8.35
N GLU A 183 7.53 -9.94 -7.46
CA GLU A 183 6.35 -9.09 -7.62
C GLU A 183 6.78 -7.67 -8.01
N ILE A 184 6.12 -7.10 -9.02
CA ILE A 184 6.42 -5.75 -9.48
C ILE A 184 5.15 -4.91 -9.54
N TRP A 185 5.15 -3.85 -8.75
CA TRP A 185 4.10 -2.84 -8.70
C TRP A 185 4.46 -1.68 -9.62
N THR A 186 3.64 -1.48 -10.64
CA THR A 186 3.88 -0.49 -11.70
C THR A 186 2.71 0.51 -11.75
N PRO A 187 2.92 1.78 -11.36
CA PRO A 187 1.94 2.83 -11.57
C PRO A 187 1.95 3.28 -13.04
N LEU A 188 0.81 3.12 -13.73
CA LEU A 188 0.67 3.49 -15.13
C LEU A 188 -0.77 3.93 -15.42
N ASN A 189 -0.95 5.08 -16.08
CA ASN A 189 -2.24 5.59 -16.53
C ASN A 189 -3.32 5.67 -15.43
N GLY A 190 -2.95 6.11 -14.23
CA GLY A 190 -3.88 6.26 -13.09
C GLY A 190 -4.23 4.94 -12.39
N GLN A 191 -3.55 3.85 -12.73
CA GLN A 191 -3.78 2.53 -12.15
C GLN A 191 -2.47 1.86 -11.70
N ILE A 192 -2.59 0.87 -10.83
CA ILE A 192 -1.51 -0.03 -10.43
C ILE A 192 -1.67 -1.35 -11.18
N PHE A 193 -0.59 -1.75 -11.85
CA PHE A 193 -0.43 -3.08 -12.42
C PHE A 193 0.52 -3.88 -11.53
N ILE A 194 0.13 -5.11 -11.22
CA ILE A 194 0.96 -6.05 -10.44
C ILE A 194 1.36 -7.18 -11.37
N GLU A 195 2.67 -7.35 -11.55
CA GLU A 195 3.27 -8.44 -12.32
C GLU A 195 3.88 -9.44 -11.35
N ILE A 196 3.57 -10.74 -11.51
CA ILE A 196 4.18 -11.82 -10.72
C ILE A 196 4.99 -12.70 -11.66
N ILE A 197 6.30 -12.71 -11.48
CA ILE A 197 7.25 -13.51 -12.26
C ILE A 197 7.75 -14.65 -11.37
N ARG A 198 7.31 -15.88 -11.65
CA ARG A 198 7.80 -17.06 -10.91
C ARG A 198 9.26 -17.32 -11.27
N LYS A 199 10.08 -17.63 -10.28
CA LYS A 199 11.43 -18.14 -10.49
C LYS A 199 11.29 -19.62 -10.80
N ASN A 200 11.71 -20.03 -11.99
CA ASN A 200 11.77 -21.45 -12.32
C ASN A 200 12.92 -22.07 -11.51
N GLU A 201 12.64 -23.18 -10.83
CA GLU A 201 13.67 -24.08 -10.26
C GLU A 201 14.59 -24.66 -11.35
#